data_AF-A0AAE8QPG3-F1
#
_entry.id   AF-A0AAE8QPG3-F1
#
_cell.length_a   1.000
_cell.length_b   1.000
_cell.length_c   1.000
_cell.angle_alpha   90.00
_cell.angle_beta   90.00
_cell.angle_gamma   90.00
#
_symmetry.space_group_name_H-M   'P 1'
#
loop_
_entity.id
_entity.type
_entity.pdbx_description
1 polymer ?
#
loop_
_entity_poly.entity_id
_entity_poly.type
_entity_poly.pdbx_seq_one_letter_code
_entity_poly.pdbx_strand_id
1 'polypeptide(L)'
;MNINNIFPKTKNIIETYVYYDKPLYFLYKFNDALYFVFFYIEENDFEKWVCIPTLSEEIEELKETRKSLINFIKDSSKIILLTIDFNQNNRVINLENILYSQLEEEFLPNRDAYLKGNSLFNVKFETDIAKVEQLVINHLAGSEFEHFMKYNELVIGQSRIVADGVLVDEKDNKIFIEVKYFRFSKNVEYRRISNHIVNLHNTYQLDRNPQNKLLYIIVIKNEDKENIKTVQQILSLNSAYLKSNALNSEVRVYSVYDLIEGKSEYLNLY
;
A
#
# COMPACT_ATOMS: atom_id res chain seq x y z
N MET A 1 12.05 -31.14 16.80
CA MET A 1 11.88 -29.68 17.03
C MET A 1 10.66 -29.49 17.92
N ASN A 2 10.74 -28.76 19.04
CA ASN A 2 9.55 -28.54 19.89
C ASN A 2 8.67 -27.48 19.22
N ILE A 3 7.48 -27.90 18.80
CA ILE A 3 6.51 -27.10 18.07
C ILE A 3 6.06 -25.85 18.84
N ASN A 4 6.07 -25.90 20.17
CA ASN A 4 5.72 -24.78 21.05
C ASN A 4 6.76 -23.64 21.05
N ASN A 5 7.95 -23.85 20.47
CA ASN A 5 8.96 -22.81 20.32
C ASN A 5 8.82 -22.02 19.01
N ILE A 6 7.96 -22.45 18.07
CA ILE A 6 7.81 -21.81 16.75
C ILE A 6 7.10 -20.45 16.85
N PHE A 7 6.53 -20.11 18.01
CA PHE A 7 5.76 -18.89 18.17
C PHE A 7 6.58 -17.64 17.83
N PRO A 8 6.07 -16.76 16.96
CA PRO A 8 6.71 -15.50 16.71
C PRO A 8 6.56 -14.60 17.91
N LYS A 9 7.64 -14.51 18.66
CA LYS A 9 7.87 -13.35 19.51
C LYS A 9 8.11 -12.18 18.56
N THR A 10 7.45 -11.06 18.79
CA THR A 10 7.56 -9.80 18.02
C THR A 10 9.00 -9.47 17.60
N LYS A 11 9.96 -9.73 18.50
CA LYS A 11 11.41 -9.53 18.33
C LYS A 11 12.08 -10.31 17.19
N ASN A 12 11.39 -11.28 16.60
CA ASN A 12 11.92 -12.16 15.56
C ASN A 12 11.39 -11.80 14.17
N ILE A 13 10.48 -10.82 14.05
CA ILE A 13 10.14 -10.21 12.77
C ILE A 13 11.28 -9.26 12.43
N ILE A 14 11.97 -9.53 11.33
CA ILE A 14 13.18 -8.78 10.96
C ILE A 14 12.93 -7.81 9.82
N GLU A 15 11.88 -8.01 9.02
CA GLU A 15 11.54 -7.09 7.93
C GLU A 15 10.05 -7.20 7.55
N THR A 16 9.46 -6.06 7.14
CA THR A 16 8.15 -6.00 6.49
C THR A 16 8.36 -5.61 5.03
N TYR A 17 8.11 -6.52 4.09
CA TYR A 17 8.43 -6.32 2.68
C TYR A 17 7.26 -5.76 1.89
N VAL A 18 7.41 -4.59 1.25
CA VAL A 18 6.53 -4.21 0.13
C VAL A 18 7.00 -4.99 -1.10
N TYR A 19 6.14 -5.83 -1.66
CA TYR A 19 6.43 -6.56 -2.88
C TYR A 19 6.21 -5.69 -4.12
N TYR A 20 6.80 -6.07 -5.26
CA TYR A 20 6.63 -5.35 -6.54
C TYR A 20 5.17 -5.20 -7.00
N ASP A 21 4.27 -6.12 -6.60
CA ASP A 21 2.89 -6.18 -7.08
C ASP A 21 1.80 -6.39 -6.01
N LYS A 22 2.13 -6.63 -4.72
CA LYS A 22 1.17 -7.01 -3.65
C LYS A 22 1.63 -6.63 -2.23
N PRO A 23 0.70 -6.55 -1.23
CA PRO A 23 0.91 -5.87 0.05
C PRO A 23 1.96 -6.53 0.93
N LEU A 24 2.23 -5.87 2.05
CA LEU A 24 3.35 -6.12 2.95
C LEU A 24 3.29 -7.50 3.63
N TYR A 25 4.41 -8.23 3.73
CA TYR A 25 4.46 -9.51 4.47
C TYR A 25 5.61 -9.57 5.48
N PHE A 26 5.46 -10.43 6.49
CA PHE A 26 6.37 -10.54 7.62
C PHE A 26 7.43 -11.60 7.35
N LEU A 27 8.68 -11.15 7.28
CA LEU A 27 9.82 -12.07 7.32
C LEU A 27 10.16 -12.37 8.77
N TYR A 28 10.01 -13.64 9.11
CA TYR A 28 10.21 -14.17 10.44
C TYR A 28 11.51 -14.96 10.51
N LYS A 29 12.38 -14.59 11.45
CA LYS A 29 13.61 -15.32 11.76
C LYS A 29 13.41 -16.21 12.97
N PHE A 30 13.51 -17.53 12.76
CA PHE A 30 13.53 -18.51 13.84
C PHE A 30 14.89 -19.20 13.91
N ASN A 31 15.67 -18.83 14.93
CA ASN A 31 17.10 -19.19 15.00
C ASN A 31 17.83 -18.75 13.71
N ASP A 32 18.47 -19.68 13.00
CA ASP A 32 19.17 -19.41 11.73
C ASP A 32 18.27 -19.60 10.51
N ALA A 33 17.01 -20.01 10.69
CA ALA A 33 16.07 -20.22 9.60
C ALA A 33 15.17 -18.99 9.37
N LEU A 34 14.80 -18.75 8.11
CA LEU A 34 13.93 -17.66 7.68
C LEU A 34 12.62 -18.21 7.13
N TYR A 35 11.54 -17.49 7.38
CA TYR A 35 10.19 -17.86 6.98
C TYR A 35 9.40 -16.65 6.51
N PHE A 36 8.69 -16.77 5.39
CA PHE A 36 7.55 -15.89 5.14
C PHE A 36 6.34 -16.38 5.92
N VAL A 37 5.61 -15.45 6.54
CA VAL A 37 4.47 -15.79 7.41
C VAL A 37 3.21 -15.01 7.03
N PHE A 38 2.09 -15.72 6.89
CA PHE A 38 0.74 -15.19 6.66
C PHE A 38 -0.22 -15.59 7.79
N PHE A 39 -1.23 -14.76 8.05
CA PHE A 39 -2.05 -14.80 9.26
C PHE A 39 -3.53 -14.93 8.96
N TYR A 40 -4.20 -15.89 9.58
CA TYR A 40 -5.65 -16.07 9.46
C TYR A 40 -6.25 -16.41 10.82
N ILE A 41 -7.22 -15.63 11.30
CA ILE A 41 -8.00 -16.03 12.49
C ILE A 41 -9.13 -16.88 11.94
N GLU A 42 -9.24 -18.09 12.47
CA GLU A 42 -10.45 -18.90 12.32
C GLU A 42 -11.35 -18.58 13.52
N GLU A 43 -12.65 -18.85 13.42
CA GLU A 43 -13.67 -18.48 14.43
C GLU A 43 -13.18 -18.40 15.88
N ASN A 44 -13.40 -17.23 16.50
CA ASN A 44 -13.27 -16.78 17.91
C ASN A 44 -12.09 -17.23 18.79
N ASP A 45 -11.51 -18.42 18.63
CA ASP A 45 -10.55 -19.03 19.56
C ASP A 45 -9.29 -19.61 18.88
N PHE A 46 -9.25 -19.67 17.53
CA PHE A 46 -8.15 -20.29 16.79
C PHE A 46 -7.43 -19.37 15.80
N GLU A 47 -6.15 -19.66 15.54
CA GLU A 47 -5.34 -19.00 14.52
C GLU A 47 -4.68 -20.00 13.59
N LYS A 48 -4.83 -19.79 12.27
CA LYS A 48 -4.03 -20.47 11.25
C LYS A 48 -2.90 -19.57 10.76
N TRP A 49 -1.71 -20.15 10.70
CA TRP A 49 -0.49 -19.51 10.26
C TRP A 49 0.05 -20.27 9.07
N VAL A 50 0.33 -19.55 8.01
CA VAL A 50 0.96 -20.12 6.83
C VAL A 50 2.43 -19.71 6.87
N CYS A 51 3.32 -20.68 7.02
CA CYS A 51 4.76 -20.45 7.08
C CYS A 51 5.45 -21.10 5.88
N ILE A 52 6.22 -20.32 5.15
CA ILE A 52 7.00 -20.79 4.01
C ILE A 52 8.47 -20.69 4.39
N PRO A 53 9.17 -21.80 4.62
CA PRO A 53 10.60 -21.80 4.83
C PRO A 53 11.30 -21.22 3.60
N THR A 54 12.25 -20.32 3.80
CA THR A 54 12.93 -19.62 2.70
C THR A 54 14.41 -19.43 3.00
N LEU A 55 15.26 -19.58 1.99
CA LEU A 55 16.68 -19.30 2.11
C LEU A 55 16.96 -17.79 1.95
N SER A 56 18.07 -17.31 2.52
CA SER A 56 18.45 -15.90 2.39
C SER A 56 18.67 -15.46 0.94
N GLU A 57 19.25 -16.33 0.10
CA GLU A 57 19.50 -16.03 -1.32
C GLU A 57 18.19 -15.87 -2.11
N GLU A 58 17.17 -16.70 -1.82
CA GLU A 58 15.84 -16.57 -2.42
C GLU A 58 15.19 -15.25 -2.02
N ILE A 59 15.39 -14.78 -0.77
CA ILE A 59 14.88 -13.47 -0.32
C ILE A 59 15.52 -12.33 -1.11
N GLU A 60 16.83 -12.37 -1.35
CA GLU A 60 17.52 -11.36 -2.16
C GLU A 60 17.09 -11.43 -3.64
N GLU A 61 16.92 -12.63 -4.20
CA GLU A 61 16.38 -12.80 -5.55
C GLU A 61 14.97 -12.20 -5.66
N LEU A 62 14.09 -12.44 -4.67
CA LEU A 62 12.76 -11.85 -4.64
C LEU A 62 12.79 -10.31 -4.60
N LYS A 63 13.76 -9.72 -3.87
CA LYS A 63 13.95 -8.26 -3.82
C LYS A 63 14.38 -7.68 -5.17
N GLU A 64 15.20 -8.40 -5.92
CA GLU A 64 15.82 -7.90 -7.15
C GLU A 64 14.98 -8.19 -8.41
N THR A 65 14.38 -9.38 -8.51
CA THR A 65 13.80 -9.93 -9.76
C THR A 65 12.35 -9.52 -10.04
N ARG A 66 11.66 -8.88 -9.09
CA ARG A 66 10.23 -8.50 -9.22
C ARG A 66 9.28 -9.71 -9.45
N LYS A 67 9.69 -10.95 -9.16
CA LYS A 67 8.87 -12.17 -9.30
C LYS A 67 7.71 -12.16 -8.29
N SER A 68 6.44 -12.18 -8.70
CA SER A 68 5.30 -12.08 -7.75
C SER A 68 5.34 -13.09 -6.59
N LEU A 69 4.89 -12.67 -5.40
CA LEU A 69 4.87 -13.55 -4.23
C LEU A 69 4.01 -14.78 -4.46
N ILE A 70 2.86 -14.67 -5.11
CA ILE A 70 2.01 -15.84 -5.41
C ILE A 70 2.78 -16.88 -6.21
N ASN A 71 3.61 -16.45 -7.16
CA ASN A 71 4.45 -17.39 -7.92
C ASN A 71 5.55 -17.98 -7.04
N PHE A 72 6.14 -17.20 -6.14
CA PHE A 72 7.07 -17.75 -5.14
C PHE A 72 6.43 -18.82 -4.23
N ILE A 73 5.22 -18.58 -3.74
CA ILE A 73 4.47 -19.55 -2.92
C ILE A 73 4.14 -20.80 -3.75
N LYS A 74 3.74 -20.63 -5.02
CA LYS A 74 3.48 -21.74 -5.95
C LYS A 74 4.70 -22.62 -6.15
N ASP A 75 5.88 -22.01 -6.26
CA ASP A 75 7.14 -22.69 -6.51
C ASP A 75 7.77 -23.27 -5.22
N SER A 76 7.22 -22.92 -4.05
CA SER A 76 7.74 -23.36 -2.76
C SER A 76 7.59 -24.87 -2.60
N SER A 77 8.70 -25.55 -2.36
CA SER A 77 8.74 -27.01 -2.14
C SER A 77 8.06 -27.45 -0.84
N LYS A 78 7.78 -26.51 0.07
CA LYS A 78 7.22 -26.78 1.39
C LYS A 78 6.43 -25.58 1.90
N ILE A 79 5.17 -25.82 2.28
CA ILE A 79 4.33 -24.88 3.01
C ILE A 79 3.94 -25.54 4.33
N ILE A 80 4.03 -24.80 5.42
CA ILE A 80 3.70 -25.27 6.77
C ILE A 80 2.46 -24.52 7.24
N LEU A 81 1.37 -25.23 7.50
CA LEU A 81 0.20 -24.68 8.19
C LEU A 81 0.31 -24.99 9.68
N LEU A 82 0.23 -23.95 10.53
CA LEU A 82 0.18 -24.09 11.98
C LEU A 82 -1.18 -23.63 12.48
N THR A 83 -1.85 -24.43 13.31
CA THR A 83 -3.06 -24.01 14.00
C THR A 83 -2.77 -23.81 15.49
N ILE A 84 -3.17 -22.67 16.02
CA ILE A 84 -2.94 -22.25 17.40
C ILE A 84 -4.28 -22.04 18.11
N ASP A 85 -4.36 -22.45 19.37
CA ASP A 85 -5.47 -22.17 20.29
C ASP A 85 -5.03 -21.08 21.28
N PHE A 86 -5.68 -19.91 21.22
CA PHE A 86 -5.37 -18.77 22.10
C PHE A 86 -5.81 -19.01 23.54
N ASN A 87 -6.93 -19.70 23.73
CA ASN A 87 -7.50 -19.99 25.05
C ASN A 87 -6.62 -20.97 25.84
N GLN A 88 -5.77 -21.74 25.15
CA GLN A 88 -4.80 -22.66 25.76
C GLN A 88 -3.37 -22.09 25.80
N ASN A 89 -3.20 -20.80 26.16
CA ASN A 89 -1.88 -20.15 26.22
C ASN A 89 -1.12 -20.20 24.88
N ASN A 90 -1.80 -19.97 23.76
CA ASN A 90 -1.22 -20.01 22.41
C ASN A 90 -0.59 -21.37 22.08
N ARG A 91 -1.24 -22.46 22.49
CA ARG A 91 -0.75 -23.81 22.21
C ARG A 91 -0.88 -24.11 20.72
N VAL A 92 0.18 -24.64 20.12
CA VAL A 92 0.07 -25.23 18.78
C VAL A 92 -0.70 -26.54 18.89
N ILE A 93 -1.87 -26.57 18.26
CA ILE A 93 -2.75 -27.73 18.24
C ILE A 93 -2.58 -28.55 16.95
N ASN A 94 -2.04 -27.94 15.89
CA ASN A 94 -1.78 -28.63 14.63
C ASN A 94 -0.56 -28.07 13.88
N LEU A 95 0.14 -28.95 13.16
CA LEU A 95 1.19 -28.60 12.19
C LEU A 95 1.12 -29.55 11.01
N GLU A 96 0.88 -28.98 9.84
CA GLU A 96 0.73 -29.72 8.59
C GLU A 96 1.75 -29.21 7.58
N ASN A 97 2.36 -30.14 6.84
CA ASN A 97 3.15 -29.81 5.67
C ASN A 97 2.28 -30.07 4.44
N ILE A 98 2.03 -29.04 3.66
CA ILE A 98 1.17 -29.11 2.49
C ILE A 98 1.90 -28.58 1.25
N LEU A 99 1.39 -28.97 0.08
CA LEU A 99 1.77 -28.39 -1.20
C LEU A 99 0.89 -27.17 -1.50
N TYR A 100 1.34 -26.29 -2.40
CA TYR A 100 0.54 -25.14 -2.85
C TYR A 100 -0.85 -25.55 -3.35
N SER A 101 -0.95 -26.68 -4.08
CA SER A 101 -2.23 -27.17 -4.62
C SER A 101 -3.26 -27.57 -3.55
N GLN A 102 -2.85 -27.66 -2.29
CA GLN A 102 -3.68 -28.00 -1.14
C GLN A 102 -3.96 -26.77 -0.25
N LEU A 103 -3.35 -25.63 -0.56
CA LEU A 103 -3.56 -24.39 0.17
C LEU A 103 -4.84 -23.72 -0.34
N GLU A 104 -5.82 -23.58 0.54
CA GLU A 104 -7.08 -22.90 0.23
C GLU A 104 -6.84 -21.42 -0.08
N GLU A 105 -7.66 -20.84 -0.97
CA GLU A 105 -7.49 -19.47 -1.43
C GLU A 105 -7.62 -18.44 -0.29
N GLU A 106 -8.43 -18.73 0.72
CA GLU A 106 -8.56 -17.87 1.88
C GLU A 106 -7.27 -17.76 2.69
N PHE A 107 -6.41 -18.79 2.67
CA PHE A 107 -5.10 -18.78 3.33
C PHE A 107 -4.00 -18.16 2.45
N LEU A 108 -4.31 -17.77 1.21
CA LEU A 108 -3.39 -17.06 0.35
C LEU A 108 -3.28 -15.60 0.76
N PRO A 109 -2.06 -15.03 0.75
CA PRO A 109 -1.80 -13.73 1.33
C PRO A 109 -2.72 -12.63 0.79
N ASN A 110 -3.46 -11.97 1.69
CA ASN A 110 -4.44 -10.93 1.36
C ASN A 110 -4.42 -9.78 2.38
N ARG A 111 -5.20 -8.72 2.12
CA ARG A 111 -5.31 -7.52 2.97
C ARG A 111 -5.60 -7.85 4.44
N ASP A 112 -6.52 -8.77 4.71
CA ASP A 112 -6.95 -9.08 6.07
C ASP A 112 -5.83 -9.76 6.86
N ALA A 113 -5.09 -10.67 6.22
CA ALA A 113 -3.91 -11.30 6.81
C ALA A 113 -2.83 -10.29 7.18
N TYR A 114 -2.62 -9.30 6.32
CA TYR A 114 -1.69 -8.21 6.59
C TYR A 114 -2.13 -7.35 7.77
N LEU A 115 -3.36 -6.82 7.75
CA LEU A 115 -3.86 -5.91 8.79
C LEU A 115 -3.81 -6.57 10.16
N LYS A 116 -4.15 -7.87 10.19
CA LYS A 116 -4.07 -8.68 11.39
C LYS A 116 -2.63 -8.86 11.88
N GLY A 117 -1.69 -9.23 11.01
CA GLY A 117 -0.28 -9.36 11.40
C GLY A 117 0.26 -8.04 11.97
N ASN A 118 -0.11 -6.89 11.39
CA ASN A 118 0.32 -5.59 11.89
C ASN A 118 -0.22 -5.33 13.31
N SER A 119 -1.50 -5.63 13.55
CA SER A 119 -2.13 -5.55 14.87
C SER A 119 -1.46 -6.47 15.90
N LEU A 120 -1.19 -7.73 15.54
CA LEU A 120 -0.63 -8.73 16.45
C LEU A 120 0.78 -8.38 16.92
N PHE A 121 1.59 -7.77 16.07
CA PHE A 121 2.99 -7.50 16.38
C PHE A 121 3.31 -6.03 16.61
N ASN A 122 2.33 -5.13 16.46
CA ASN A 122 2.55 -3.70 16.61
C ASN A 122 3.78 -3.23 15.81
N VAL A 123 3.95 -3.75 14.58
CA VAL A 123 5.13 -3.46 13.78
C VAL A 123 5.01 -2.03 13.28
N LYS A 124 5.99 -1.20 13.63
CA LYS A 124 6.05 0.16 13.09
C LYS A 124 6.46 0.06 11.62
N PHE A 125 5.48 0.22 10.73
CA PHE A 125 5.78 0.33 9.32
C PHE A 125 6.52 1.64 9.04
N GLU A 126 7.79 1.53 8.64
CA GLU A 126 8.52 2.59 7.96
C GLU A 126 8.12 2.54 6.48
N THR A 127 7.06 3.28 6.15
CA THR A 127 6.67 3.46 4.75
C THR A 127 7.77 4.23 4.03
N ASP A 128 8.36 3.61 3.02
CA ASP A 128 9.14 4.35 2.03
C ASP A 128 8.18 5.19 1.19
N ILE A 129 8.01 6.45 1.61
CA ILE A 129 7.06 7.39 1.00
C ILE A 129 7.35 7.54 -0.50
N ALA A 130 8.63 7.62 -0.89
CA ALA A 130 9.02 7.77 -2.29
C ALA A 130 8.58 6.55 -3.14
N LYS A 131 8.65 5.33 -2.59
CA LYS A 131 8.13 4.14 -3.27
C LYS A 131 6.62 4.19 -3.45
N VAL A 132 5.88 4.63 -2.43
CA VAL A 132 4.42 4.75 -2.49
C VAL A 132 4.00 5.79 -3.52
N GLU A 133 4.64 6.95 -3.54
CA GLU A 133 4.42 8.00 -4.54
C GLU A 133 4.64 7.46 -5.96
N GLN A 134 5.75 6.75 -6.17
CA GLN A 134 6.06 6.15 -7.48
C GLN A 134 5.04 5.07 -7.88
N LEU A 135 4.56 4.24 -6.94
CA LEU A 135 3.53 3.23 -7.20
C LEU A 135 2.23 3.88 -7.67
N VAL A 136 1.79 4.95 -7.00
CA VAL A 136 0.59 5.71 -7.39
C VAL A 136 0.73 6.23 -8.83
N ILE A 137 1.86 6.88 -9.13
CA ILE A 137 2.05 7.49 -10.44
C ILE A 137 2.15 6.43 -11.54
N ASN A 138 2.86 5.33 -11.28
CA ASN A 138 2.97 4.22 -12.23
C ASN A 138 1.62 3.56 -12.48
N HIS A 139 0.80 3.39 -11.43
CA HIS A 139 -0.55 2.87 -11.57
C HIS A 139 -1.38 3.78 -12.47
N LEU A 140 -1.46 5.08 -12.16
CA LEU A 140 -2.23 6.04 -12.96
C LEU A 140 -1.76 6.09 -14.42
N ALA A 141 -0.45 6.12 -14.65
CA ALA A 141 0.11 6.13 -16.00
C ALA A 141 -0.12 4.81 -16.76
N GLY A 142 -0.17 3.67 -16.06
CA GLY A 142 -0.34 2.35 -16.67
C GLY A 142 -1.78 1.88 -16.82
N SER A 143 -2.74 2.52 -16.15
CA SER A 143 -4.15 2.11 -16.16
C SER A 143 -5.08 3.19 -16.72
N GLU A 144 -5.15 4.36 -16.07
CA GLU A 144 -6.11 5.41 -16.41
C GLU A 144 -5.61 6.32 -17.54
N PHE A 145 -4.29 6.54 -17.60
CA PHE A 145 -3.64 7.46 -18.52
C PHE A 145 -2.60 6.75 -19.40
N GLU A 146 -2.90 5.53 -19.87
CA GLU A 146 -1.99 4.70 -20.67
C GLU A 146 -1.46 5.38 -21.96
N HIS A 147 -2.20 6.36 -22.48
CA HIS A 147 -1.81 7.14 -23.66
C HIS A 147 -0.97 8.38 -23.33
N PHE A 148 -0.71 8.66 -22.05
CA PHE A 148 0.12 9.78 -21.63
C PHE A 148 1.56 9.32 -21.39
N MET A 149 2.51 10.14 -21.80
CA MET A 149 3.93 9.96 -21.48
C MET A 149 4.27 10.62 -20.14
N LYS A 150 5.04 9.92 -19.30
CA LYS A 150 5.48 10.40 -17.99
C LYS A 150 6.77 11.23 -18.09
N TYR A 151 6.79 12.35 -17.37
CA TYR A 151 7.94 13.24 -17.20
C TYR A 151 8.15 13.56 -15.71
N ASN A 152 9.40 13.84 -15.34
CA ASN A 152 9.77 14.25 -13.98
C ASN A 152 9.77 15.78 -13.81
N GLU A 153 10.01 16.52 -14.89
CA GLU A 153 9.96 17.98 -14.91
C GLU A 153 9.33 18.45 -16.23
N LEU A 154 8.68 19.60 -16.19
CA LEU A 154 8.14 20.24 -17.38
C LEU A 154 8.51 21.72 -17.40
N VAL A 155 8.91 22.23 -18.57
CA VAL A 155 9.17 23.66 -18.77
C VAL A 155 7.92 24.30 -19.34
N ILE A 156 7.33 25.26 -18.62
CA ILE A 156 6.19 26.06 -19.08
C ILE A 156 6.63 27.53 -19.17
N GLY A 157 6.78 28.02 -20.40
CA GLY A 157 7.32 29.35 -20.65
C GLY A 157 8.77 29.45 -20.18
N GLN A 158 9.04 30.35 -19.22
CA GLN A 158 10.36 30.50 -18.59
C GLN A 158 10.47 29.76 -17.24
N SER A 159 9.38 29.15 -16.78
CA SER A 159 9.33 28.47 -15.48
C SER A 159 9.55 26.98 -15.65
N ARG A 160 10.41 26.41 -14.81
CA ARG A 160 10.53 24.96 -14.63
C ARG A 160 9.57 24.52 -13.53
N ILE A 161 8.66 23.64 -13.87
CA ILE A 161 7.67 23.08 -12.95
C ILE A 161 8.09 21.65 -12.61
N VAL A 162 8.11 21.38 -11.32
CA VAL A 162 8.36 20.06 -10.75
C VAL A 162 7.12 19.68 -9.95
N ALA A 163 6.60 18.49 -10.23
CA ALA A 163 5.52 17.84 -9.52
C ALA A 163 5.98 16.42 -9.20
N ASP A 164 5.27 15.71 -8.32
CA ASP A 164 5.58 14.31 -8.03
C ASP A 164 5.46 13.44 -9.30
N GLY A 165 4.51 13.78 -10.19
CA GLY A 165 4.47 13.27 -11.56
C GLY A 165 3.84 14.24 -12.55
N VAL A 166 4.33 14.22 -13.79
CA VAL A 166 3.71 14.95 -14.92
C VAL A 166 3.42 13.96 -16.04
N LEU A 167 2.17 13.90 -16.49
CA LEU A 167 1.75 13.10 -17.64
C LEU A 167 1.34 14.02 -18.79
N VAL A 168 1.78 13.73 -20.01
CA VAL A 168 1.46 14.52 -21.21
C VAL A 168 0.99 13.63 -22.36
N ASP A 169 -0.15 13.94 -22.96
CA ASP A 169 -0.67 13.20 -24.13
C ASP A 169 -0.18 13.77 -25.47
N GLU A 170 -0.59 13.12 -26.57
CA GLU A 170 -0.26 13.54 -27.95
C GLU A 170 -0.81 14.91 -28.34
N LYS A 171 -1.80 15.44 -27.60
CA LYS A 171 -2.44 16.74 -27.82
C LYS A 171 -1.85 17.83 -26.91
N ASP A 172 -0.76 17.52 -26.21
CA ASP A 172 -0.09 18.39 -25.24
C ASP A 172 -0.99 18.76 -24.02
N ASN A 173 -1.99 17.93 -23.71
CA ASN A 173 -2.76 18.01 -22.47
C ASN A 173 -1.91 17.48 -21.32
N LYS A 174 -1.90 18.19 -20.19
CA LYS A 174 -1.01 17.94 -19.06
C LYS A 174 -1.78 17.54 -17.82
N ILE A 175 -1.38 16.45 -17.18
CA ILE A 175 -1.88 16.04 -15.88
C ILE A 175 -0.72 16.16 -14.89
N PHE A 176 -0.86 17.09 -13.94
CA PHE A 176 0.07 17.24 -12.83
C PHE A 176 -0.43 16.41 -11.66
N ILE A 177 0.44 15.60 -11.09
CA ILE A 177 0.13 14.71 -9.98
C ILE A 177 0.94 15.18 -8.78
N GLU A 178 0.22 15.51 -7.70
CA GLU A 178 0.80 15.81 -6.40
C GLU A 178 0.36 14.73 -5.42
N VAL A 179 1.30 13.99 -4.83
CA VAL A 179 1.03 12.95 -3.85
C VAL A 179 1.39 13.47 -2.47
N LYS A 180 0.51 13.24 -1.50
CA LYS A 180 0.75 13.56 -0.09
C LYS A 180 0.37 12.40 0.80
N TYR A 181 1.35 11.96 1.57
CA TYR A 181 1.16 10.94 2.57
C TYR A 181 0.59 11.54 3.86
N PHE A 182 -0.56 11.03 4.30
CA PHE A 182 -1.21 11.46 5.53
C PHE A 182 -1.22 10.35 6.56
N ARG A 183 -0.62 10.66 7.72
CA ARG A 183 -0.84 9.94 8.96
C ARG A 183 -1.92 10.68 9.73
N PHE A 184 -3.08 10.05 9.95
CA PHE A 184 -4.14 10.67 10.76
C PHE A 184 -3.60 10.97 12.15
N SER A 185 -3.58 12.26 12.47
CA SER A 185 -3.33 12.76 13.82
C SER A 185 -4.38 13.82 14.11
N LYS A 186 -4.73 13.99 15.39
CA LYS A 186 -5.83 14.86 15.82
C LYS A 186 -5.65 16.36 15.50
N ASN A 187 -4.49 16.77 14.95
CA ASN A 187 -4.08 18.19 14.83
C ASN A 187 -3.74 18.63 13.39
N VAL A 188 -4.26 17.98 12.35
CA VAL A 188 -4.03 18.44 10.96
C VAL A 188 -4.86 19.71 10.69
N GLU A 189 -4.22 20.82 10.36
CA GLU A 189 -4.91 22.05 9.95
C GLU A 189 -5.38 21.94 8.48
N TYR A 190 -6.56 21.35 8.27
CA TYR A 190 -7.11 21.01 6.94
C TYR A 190 -7.27 22.20 5.98
N ARG A 191 -7.41 23.44 6.52
CA ARG A 191 -7.40 24.67 5.72
C ARG A 191 -6.09 24.85 4.93
N ARG A 192 -4.97 24.33 5.45
CA ARG A 192 -3.68 24.35 4.74
C ARG A 192 -3.70 23.49 3.48
N ILE A 193 -4.42 22.37 3.48
CA ILE A 193 -4.53 21.47 2.32
C ILE A 193 -5.26 22.17 1.18
N SER A 194 -6.42 22.79 1.47
CA SER A 194 -7.18 23.53 0.44
C SER A 194 -6.37 24.68 -0.15
N ASN A 195 -5.69 25.47 0.69
CA ASN A 195 -4.83 26.55 0.20
C ASN A 195 -3.64 26.02 -0.62
N HIS A 196 -3.08 24.88 -0.23
CA HIS A 196 -1.99 24.26 -0.96
C HIS A 196 -2.42 23.82 -2.37
N ILE A 197 -3.59 23.20 -2.50
CA ILE A 197 -4.17 22.81 -3.80
C ILE A 197 -4.34 24.03 -4.70
N VAL A 198 -4.91 25.13 -4.18
CA VAL A 198 -5.07 26.40 -4.95
C VAL A 198 -3.71 26.96 -5.38
N ASN A 199 -2.71 26.95 -4.49
CA ASN A 199 -1.37 27.43 -4.83
C ASN A 199 -0.71 26.59 -5.94
N LEU A 200 -0.83 25.26 -5.88
CA LEU A 200 -0.32 24.37 -6.93
C LEU A 200 -1.04 24.58 -8.25
N HIS A 201 -2.37 24.66 -8.22
CA HIS A 201 -3.19 24.95 -9.41
C HIS A 201 -2.72 26.22 -10.13
N ASN A 202 -2.51 27.30 -9.36
CA ASN A 202 -2.00 28.57 -9.90
C ASN A 202 -0.56 28.45 -10.44
N THR A 203 0.30 27.71 -9.71
CA THR A 203 1.69 27.47 -10.11
C THR A 203 1.77 26.71 -11.43
N TYR A 204 0.89 25.74 -11.62
CA TYR A 204 0.79 24.92 -12.84
C TYR A 204 0.03 25.61 -13.98
N GLN A 205 -0.51 26.82 -13.74
CA GLN A 205 -1.15 27.68 -14.74
C GLN A 205 -2.30 26.97 -15.49
N LEU A 206 -3.10 26.18 -14.75
CA LEU A 206 -4.12 25.32 -15.34
C LEU A 206 -5.26 26.08 -16.03
N ASP A 207 -5.50 27.33 -15.67
CA ASP A 207 -6.51 28.18 -16.32
C ASP A 207 -6.26 28.44 -17.81
N ARG A 208 -5.04 28.18 -18.31
CA ARG A 208 -4.68 28.42 -19.72
C ARG A 208 -5.22 27.37 -20.69
N ASN A 209 -5.39 26.14 -20.23
CA ASN A 209 -5.95 25.04 -21.02
C ASN A 209 -6.89 24.21 -20.14
N PRO A 210 -8.21 24.20 -20.43
CA PRO A 210 -9.17 23.49 -19.59
C PRO A 210 -9.00 21.96 -19.60
N GLN A 211 -8.22 21.41 -20.53
CA GLN A 211 -7.88 19.99 -20.57
C GLN A 211 -6.70 19.65 -19.64
N ASN A 212 -5.95 20.66 -19.16
CA ASN A 212 -4.92 20.43 -18.17
C ASN A 212 -5.57 20.21 -16.81
N LYS A 213 -5.01 19.28 -16.03
CA LYS A 213 -5.59 18.81 -14.78
C LYS A 213 -4.55 18.76 -13.66
N LEU A 214 -4.97 19.08 -12.44
CA LEU A 214 -4.25 18.72 -11.21
C LEU A 214 -4.95 17.52 -10.56
N LEU A 215 -4.22 16.43 -10.34
CA LEU A 215 -4.61 15.33 -9.47
C LEU A 215 -3.87 15.48 -8.15
N TYR A 216 -4.59 15.90 -7.11
CA TYR A 216 -4.06 15.95 -5.75
C TYR A 216 -4.43 14.65 -5.02
N ILE A 217 -3.44 13.83 -4.75
CA ILE A 217 -3.60 12.48 -4.24
C ILE A 217 -3.22 12.44 -2.76
N ILE A 218 -4.18 12.08 -1.93
CA ILE A 218 -4.00 11.86 -0.50
C ILE A 218 -3.86 10.36 -0.31
N VAL A 219 -2.67 9.92 0.11
CA VAL A 219 -2.42 8.52 0.45
C VAL A 219 -2.53 8.35 1.96
N ILE A 220 -3.45 7.50 2.39
CA ILE A 220 -3.68 7.20 3.81
C ILE A 220 -3.10 5.84 4.17
N LYS A 221 -2.45 5.79 5.33
CA LYS A 221 -2.07 4.55 5.97
C LYS A 221 -3.30 3.98 6.66
N ASN A 222 -3.98 3.04 6.01
CA ASN A 222 -5.22 2.48 6.52
C ASN A 222 -4.94 1.38 7.57
N GLU A 223 -4.31 1.75 8.70
CA GLU A 223 -3.98 0.78 9.77
C GLU A 223 -5.16 0.48 10.70
N ASP A 224 -6.17 1.35 10.72
CA ASP A 224 -7.36 1.18 11.53
C ASP A 224 -8.60 1.04 10.65
N LYS A 225 -9.69 0.48 11.20
CA LYS A 225 -11.01 0.31 10.56
C LYS A 225 -11.66 1.60 9.98
N GLU A 226 -10.94 2.73 9.97
CA GLU A 226 -11.40 3.98 9.41
C GLU A 226 -11.42 3.88 7.87
N ASN A 227 -12.58 3.46 7.37
CA ASN A 227 -12.90 3.49 5.95
C ASN A 227 -12.61 4.88 5.36
N ILE A 228 -12.23 4.93 4.08
CA ILE A 228 -12.05 6.15 3.26
C ILE A 228 -13.19 7.17 3.44
N LYS A 229 -14.42 6.73 3.74
CA LYS A 229 -15.56 7.61 4.10
C LYS A 229 -15.32 8.45 5.37
N THR A 230 -14.65 7.92 6.38
CA THR A 230 -14.25 8.64 7.60
C THR A 230 -13.24 9.74 7.24
N VAL A 231 -12.31 9.43 6.35
CA VAL A 231 -11.33 10.40 5.83
C VAL A 231 -12.01 11.57 5.12
N GLN A 232 -13.06 11.32 4.33
CA GLN A 232 -13.87 12.39 3.73
C GLN A 232 -14.42 13.36 4.76
N GLN A 233 -15.06 12.80 5.80
CA GLN A 233 -15.70 13.58 6.86
C GLN A 233 -14.66 14.37 7.66
N ILE A 234 -13.51 13.75 7.95
CA ILE A 234 -12.42 14.39 8.70
C ILE A 234 -11.74 15.49 7.90
N LEU A 235 -11.43 15.26 6.62
CA LEU A 235 -10.72 16.24 5.80
C LEU A 235 -11.53 17.51 5.56
N SER A 236 -12.87 17.41 5.54
CA SER A 236 -13.79 18.56 5.47
C SER A 236 -13.34 19.65 4.48
N LEU A 237 -12.86 19.24 3.30
CA LEU A 237 -12.38 20.18 2.28
C LEU A 237 -13.53 21.08 1.83
N ASN A 238 -13.29 22.39 1.76
CA ASN A 238 -14.33 23.33 1.33
C ASN A 238 -14.54 23.22 -0.18
N SER A 239 -15.53 22.41 -0.56
CA SER A 239 -15.79 22.07 -1.96
C SER A 239 -16.18 23.28 -2.82
N ALA A 240 -16.94 24.21 -2.26
CA ALA A 240 -17.27 25.45 -2.94
C ALA A 240 -16.02 26.32 -3.18
N TYR A 241 -15.14 26.41 -2.18
CA TYR A 241 -13.89 27.17 -2.29
C TYR A 241 -12.96 26.62 -3.35
N LEU A 242 -12.67 25.31 -3.36
CA LEU A 242 -11.78 24.74 -4.38
C LEU A 242 -12.41 24.78 -5.79
N LYS A 243 -13.72 24.53 -5.93
CA LYS A 243 -14.40 24.69 -7.24
C LYS A 243 -14.32 26.11 -7.79
N SER A 244 -14.21 27.10 -6.92
CA SER A 244 -14.13 28.51 -7.32
C SER A 244 -12.69 29.01 -7.57
N ASN A 245 -11.66 28.30 -7.08
CA ASN A 245 -10.26 28.79 -7.07
C ASN A 245 -9.24 27.81 -7.66
N ALA A 246 -9.64 26.58 -7.98
CA ALA A 246 -8.78 25.54 -8.52
C ALA A 246 -9.55 24.69 -9.54
N LEU A 247 -10.00 25.33 -10.62
CA LEU A 247 -10.72 24.65 -11.71
C LEU A 247 -9.88 23.51 -12.29
N ASN A 248 -10.51 22.43 -12.75
CA ASN A 248 -9.82 21.24 -13.28
C ASN A 248 -8.85 20.59 -12.27
N SER A 249 -9.02 20.84 -10.97
CA SER A 249 -8.31 20.13 -9.92
C SER A 249 -9.22 19.08 -9.30
N GLU A 250 -8.72 17.86 -9.16
CA GLU A 250 -9.42 16.75 -8.53
C GLU A 250 -8.63 16.32 -7.29
N VAL A 251 -9.33 15.99 -6.20
CA VAL A 251 -8.72 15.43 -4.99
C VAL A 251 -9.16 14.00 -4.84
N ARG A 252 -8.20 13.08 -4.81
CA ARG A 252 -8.44 11.64 -4.65
C ARG A 252 -7.83 11.14 -3.36
N VAL A 253 -8.54 10.27 -2.66
CA VAL A 253 -8.02 9.58 -1.48
C VAL A 253 -7.80 8.11 -1.81
N TYR A 254 -6.57 7.65 -1.64
CA TYR A 254 -6.17 6.26 -1.81
C TYR A 254 -5.69 5.67 -0.49
N SER A 255 -6.06 4.42 -0.23
CA SER A 255 -5.38 3.60 0.76
C SER A 255 -4.05 3.10 0.18
N VAL A 256 -2.98 3.11 0.99
CA VAL A 256 -1.72 2.42 0.62
C VAL A 256 -2.00 0.98 0.17
N TYR A 257 -2.92 0.28 0.82
CA TYR A 257 -3.22 -1.12 0.50
C TYR A 257 -3.95 -1.28 -0.83
N ASP A 258 -4.91 -0.40 -1.14
CA ASP A 258 -5.66 -0.49 -2.39
C ASP A 258 -4.73 -0.23 -3.58
N LEU A 259 -3.82 0.74 -3.45
CA LEU A 259 -2.77 1.02 -4.42
C LEU A 259 -1.85 -0.18 -4.66
N ILE A 260 -1.41 -0.82 -3.58
CA ILE A 260 -0.54 -1.99 -3.69
C ILE A 260 -1.28 -3.20 -4.30
N GLU A 261 -2.56 -3.38 -4.01
CA GLU A 261 -3.38 -4.44 -4.61
C GLU A 261 -3.77 -4.16 -6.07
N GLY A 262 -3.33 -3.04 -6.65
CA GLY A 262 -3.73 -2.60 -7.99
C GLY A 262 -5.21 -2.23 -8.07
N LYS A 263 -5.87 -2.03 -6.92
CA LYS A 263 -7.26 -1.60 -6.85
C LYS A 263 -7.32 -0.09 -7.05
N SER A 264 -8.23 0.33 -7.94
CA SER A 264 -8.48 1.74 -8.24
C SER A 264 -9.60 2.33 -7.36
N GLU A 265 -9.89 1.73 -6.21
CA GLU A 265 -10.88 2.28 -5.29
C GLU A 265 -10.31 3.54 -4.64
N TYR A 266 -10.75 4.69 -5.13
CA TYR A 266 -10.48 5.97 -4.52
C TYR A 266 -11.77 6.72 -4.28
N LEU A 267 -11.76 7.56 -3.26
CA LEU A 267 -12.82 8.52 -3.06
C LEU A 267 -12.42 9.83 -3.71
N ASN A 268 -13.23 10.27 -4.68
CA ASN A 268 -13.16 11.63 -5.16
C ASN A 268 -13.87 12.56 -4.16
N LEU A 269 -13.17 13.60 -3.72
CA LEU A 269 -13.71 14.61 -2.80
C LEU A 269 -14.38 15.78 -3.54
N TYR A 270 -14.41 15.77 -4.89
CA TYR A 270 -14.84 16.87 -5.76
C TYR A 270 -15.82 16.50 -6.89
#